data_AF-A0A1X1BI12-F1
#
_entry.id   AF-A0A1X1BI12-F1
#
_cell.length_a   1.000
_cell.length_b   1.000
_cell.length_c   1.000
_cell.angle_alpha   90.00
_cell.angle_beta   90.00
_cell.angle_gamma   90.00
#
_symmetry.space_group_name_H-M   'P 1'
#
loop_
_entity.id
_entity.type
_entity.pdbx_description
1 polymer ?
#
loop_
_entity_poly.entity_id
_entity_poly.type
_entity_poly.pdbx_seq_one_letter_code
_entity_poly.pdbx_strand_id
1 'polypeptide(L)'
;MPVSLQSILSVVSRVKEAAASFRNPVFRNYFVSKAEEELQLLRAKGSSMSSSELEARLRSNTDLEAVLKRQSTVHNLYYGIESRVEK
;
A
#
# COMPACT_ATOMS: atom_id res chain seq x y z
N MET A 1 18.59 12.44 8.06
CA MET A 1 18.08 11.53 9.11
C MET A 1 18.24 10.11 8.59
N PRO A 2 18.90 9.19 9.31
CA PRO A 2 19.00 7.80 8.88
C PRO A 2 17.61 7.17 8.81
N VAL A 3 17.35 6.38 7.76
CA VAL A 3 16.08 5.65 7.62
C VAL A 3 16.00 4.58 8.70
N SER A 4 14.98 4.67 9.55
CA SER A 4 14.72 3.66 10.58
C SER A 4 13.75 2.61 10.06
N LEU A 5 13.93 1.36 10.49
CA LEU A 5 12.97 0.28 10.23
C LEU A 5 11.55 0.68 10.66
N GLN A 6 11.42 1.40 11.77
CA GLN A 6 10.15 1.90 12.28
C GLN A 6 9.45 2.85 11.30
N SER A 7 10.21 3.72 10.64
CA SER A 7 9.70 4.63 9.61
C SER A 7 9.08 3.85 8.44
N ILE A 8 9.74 2.77 8.00
CA ILE A 8 9.24 1.95 6.89
C ILE A 8 8.01 1.17 7.32
N LEU A 9 8.02 0.53 8.49
CA LEU A 9 6.86 -0.18 9.02
C LEU A 9 5.62 0.72 9.11
N SER A 10 5.81 1.99 9.50
CA SER A 10 4.76 2.99 9.51
C SER A 10 4.22 3.30 8.10
N VAL A 11 5.11 3.49 7.12
CA VAL A 11 4.70 3.74 5.73
C VAL A 11 3.94 2.53 5.16
N VAL A 12 4.44 1.32 5.32
CA VAL A 12 3.77 0.10 4.80
C VAL A 12 2.42 -0.11 5.48
N SER A 13 2.28 0.25 6.76
CA SER A 13 0.98 0.23 7.44
C SER A 13 -0.02 1.21 6.78
N ARG A 14 0.43 2.41 6.41
CA ARG A 14 -0.41 3.36 5.66
C ARG A 14 -0.73 2.90 4.23
N VAL A 15 0.20 2.19 3.58
CA VAL A 15 -0.07 1.52 2.29
C VAL A 15 -1.22 0.52 2.45
N LYS A 16 -1.19 -0.31 3.51
CA LYS A 16 -2.27 -1.25 3.83
C LYS A 16 -3.60 -0.53 4.07
N GLU A 17 -3.60 0.57 4.82
CA GLU A 17 -4.80 1.40 5.06
C GLU A 17 -5.36 1.98 3.75
N ALA A 18 -4.49 2.53 2.90
CA ALA A 18 -4.88 3.04 1.58
C ALA A 18 -5.47 1.92 0.70
N ALA A 19 -4.87 0.73 0.71
CA ALA A 19 -5.37 -0.45 0.01
C ALA A 19 -6.75 -0.91 0.54
N ALA A 20 -6.97 -0.84 1.85
CA ALA A 20 -8.24 -1.22 2.47
C ALA A 20 -9.42 -0.32 2.03
N SER A 21 -9.13 0.90 1.56
CA SER A 21 -10.15 1.85 1.10
C SER A 21 -10.75 1.53 -0.27
N PHE A 22 -10.18 0.61 -1.05
CA PHE A 22 -10.76 0.18 -2.32
C PHE A 22 -12.10 -0.55 -2.08
N ARG A 23 -13.16 -0.11 -2.77
CA ARG A 23 -14.46 -0.81 -2.78
C ARG A 23 -14.39 -2.11 -3.57
N ASN A 24 -13.56 -2.16 -4.61
CA ASN A 24 -13.32 -3.38 -5.38
C ASN A 24 -12.56 -4.41 -4.54
N PRO A 25 -13.15 -5.58 -4.24
CA PRO A 25 -12.56 -6.57 -3.37
C PRO A 25 -11.29 -7.19 -3.98
N VAL A 26 -11.17 -7.25 -5.31
CA VAL A 26 -9.96 -7.79 -5.97
C VAL A 26 -8.76 -6.89 -5.69
N PHE A 27 -8.90 -5.58 -5.95
CA PHE A 27 -7.82 -4.63 -5.68
C PHE A 27 -7.52 -4.54 -4.18
N ARG A 28 -8.56 -4.44 -3.35
CA ARG A 28 -8.41 -4.39 -1.90
C ARG A 28 -7.63 -5.59 -1.37
N ASN A 29 -8.06 -6.80 -1.68
CA ASN A 29 -7.47 -8.01 -1.13
C ASN A 29 -6.03 -8.20 -1.64
N TYR A 30 -5.78 -7.92 -2.92
CA TYR A 30 -4.44 -8.03 -3.49
C TYR A 30 -3.45 -7.07 -2.80
N PHE A 31 -3.76 -5.77 -2.74
CA PHE A 31 -2.84 -4.79 -2.18
C PHE A 31 -2.72 -4.90 -0.65
N VAL A 32 -3.79 -5.28 0.06
CA VAL A 32 -3.71 -5.57 1.51
C VAL A 32 -2.79 -6.76 1.77
N SER A 33 -2.94 -7.88 1.04
CA SER A 33 -2.08 -9.05 1.18
C SER A 33 -0.61 -8.70 0.94
N LYS A 34 -0.33 -7.90 -0.11
CA LYS A 34 1.05 -7.49 -0.42
C LYS A 34 1.66 -6.59 0.65
N ALA A 35 0.88 -5.68 1.24
CA ALA A 35 1.34 -4.87 2.35
C ALA A 35 1.59 -5.72 3.61
N GLU A 36 0.79 -6.76 3.86
CA GLU A 36 0.99 -7.69 4.97
C GLU A 36 2.26 -8.55 4.80
N GLU A 37 2.48 -9.08 3.60
CA GLU A 37 3.72 -9.80 3.24
C GLU A 37 4.96 -8.92 3.48
N GLU A 38 4.93 -7.66 3.05
CA GLU A 38 6.03 -6.71 3.24
C GLU A 38 6.25 -6.37 4.72
N LEU A 39 5.18 -6.16 5.49
CA LEU A 39 5.28 -5.95 6.94
C LEU A 39 5.91 -7.14 7.65
N GLN A 40 5.53 -8.36 7.26
CA GLN A 40 6.09 -9.58 7.82
C GLN A 40 7.58 -9.72 7.47
N LEU A 41 7.95 -9.45 6.22
CA LEU A 41 9.34 -9.45 5.77
C LEU A 41 10.19 -8.44 6.56
N LEU A 42 9.71 -7.20 6.70
CA LEU A 42 10.41 -6.13 7.42
C LEU A 42 10.55 -6.44 8.91
N ARG A 43 9.54 -7.03 9.54
CA ARG A 43 9.64 -7.47 10.96
C ARG A 43 10.63 -8.60 11.14
N ALA A 44 10.67 -9.55 10.20
CA ALA A 44 11.53 -10.72 10.31
C ALA A 44 13.00 -10.42 9.98
N LYS A 45 13.25 -9.56 8.99
CA LYS A 45 14.58 -9.36 8.38
C LYS A 45 15.02 -7.90 8.32
N GLY A 46 14.18 -6.95 8.70
CA GLY A 46 14.47 -5.52 8.53
C GLY A 46 15.69 -5.04 9.31
N SER A 47 15.97 -5.63 10.47
CA SER A 47 17.16 -5.30 11.27
C SER A 47 18.47 -5.77 10.64
N SER A 48 18.43 -6.75 9.73
CA SER A 48 19.60 -7.27 9.01
C SER A 48 19.76 -6.68 7.60
N MET A 49 18.83 -5.85 7.15
CA MET A 49 18.91 -5.20 5.83
C MET A 49 19.91 -4.04 5.86
N SER A 50 20.55 -3.82 4.72
CA SER A 50 21.43 -2.67 4.55
C SER A 50 20.64 -1.35 4.51
N SER A 51 21.29 -0.25 4.88
CA SER A 51 20.65 1.07 4.85
C SER A 51 20.13 1.45 3.46
N SER A 52 20.83 1.06 2.39
CA SER A 52 20.41 1.33 1.01
C SER A 52 19.14 0.55 0.63
N GLU A 53 19.01 -0.70 1.07
CA GLU A 53 17.78 -1.48 0.87
C GLU A 53 16.61 -0.87 1.65
N LEU A 54 16.84 -0.45 2.89
CA LEU A 54 15.83 0.22 3.71
C LEU A 54 15.38 1.55 3.07
N GLU A 55 16.31 2.34 2.53
CA GLU A 55 16.00 3.58 1.79
C GLU A 55 15.21 3.33 0.51
N ALA A 56 15.59 2.33 -0.28
CA ALA A 56 14.88 1.96 -1.50
C ALA A 56 13.44 1.52 -1.20
N ARG A 57 13.26 0.69 -0.16
CA ARG A 57 11.93 0.24 0.29
C ARG A 57 11.10 1.40 0.85
N LEU A 58 11.71 2.31 1.61
CA LEU A 58 11.01 3.50 2.12
C LEU A 58 10.45 4.33 0.96
N ARG A 59 11.29 4.62 -0.04
CA ARG A 59 10.90 5.42 -1.21
C ARG A 59 9.79 4.73 -1.99
N SER A 60 9.98 3.46 -2.35
CA SER A 60 8.99 2.70 -3.12
C SER A 60 7.64 2.62 -2.43
N ASN A 61 7.61 2.37 -1.11
CA ASN A 61 6.35 2.30 -0.37
C ASN A 61 5.70 3.68 -0.17
N THR A 62 6.48 4.76 -0.08
CA THR A 62 5.94 6.13 -0.02
C THR A 62 5.27 6.50 -1.34
N ASP A 63 5.90 6.16 -2.46
CA ASP A 63 5.33 6.39 -3.79
C ASP A 63 4.07 5.54 -4.00
N LEU A 64 4.10 4.28 -3.57
CA LEU A 64 2.95 3.38 -3.63
C LEU A 64 1.78 3.89 -2.76
N GLU A 65 2.04 4.39 -1.55
CA GLU A 65 1.03 5.00 -0.68
C GLU A 65 0.29 6.13 -1.43
N ALA A 66 1.04 7.03 -2.06
CA ALA A 66 0.48 8.15 -2.81
C ALA A 66 -0.33 7.68 -4.03
N VAL A 67 0.15 6.66 -4.75
CA VAL A 67 -0.57 6.07 -5.89
C VAL A 67 -1.88 5.42 -5.44
N LEU A 68 -1.85 4.57 -4.40
CA LEU A 68 -3.05 3.88 -3.93
C LEU A 68 -4.11 4.84 -3.38
N LYS A 69 -3.72 5.94 -2.71
CA LYS A 69 -4.67 6.98 -2.28
C LYS A 69 -5.38 7.65 -3.46
N ARG A 70 -4.67 7.96 -4.54
CA ARG A 70 -5.29 8.51 -5.76
C ARG A 70 -6.16 7.48 -6.47
N GLN A 71 -5.66 6.26 -6.62
CA GLN A 71 -6.34 5.20 -7.36
C GLN A 71 -7.59 4.70 -6.63
N SER A 72 -7.57 4.57 -5.31
CA SER A 72 -8.77 4.23 -4.54
C SER A 72 -9.86 5.28 -4.71
N THR A 73 -9.50 6.57 -4.67
CA THR A 73 -10.44 7.67 -4.93
C THR A 73 -11.06 7.55 -6.31
N VAL A 74 -10.25 7.48 -7.37
CA VAL A 74 -10.73 7.40 -8.76
C VAL A 74 -11.57 6.13 -8.96
N HIS A 75 -11.04 4.97 -8.58
CA HIS A 75 -11.71 3.69 -8.79
C HIS A 75 -13.05 3.63 -8.03
N ASN A 76 -13.12 4.17 -6.81
CA ASN A 76 -14.36 4.14 -6.02
C ASN A 76 -15.47 5.04 -6.59
N LEU A 77 -15.13 6.06 -7.40
CA LEU A 77 -16.12 6.86 -8.12
C LEU A 77 -16.84 6.03 -9.20
N TYR A 78 -16.10 5.18 -9.92
CA TYR A 78 -16.64 4.37 -11.00
C TYR A 78 -17.13 2.99 -10.54
N TYR A 79 -16.66 2.51 -9.39
CA TYR A 79 -17.06 1.24 -8.82
C TYR A 79 -18.30 1.40 -7.94
N GLY A 80 -19.45 1.01 -8.49
CA GLY A 80 -20.76 1.12 -7.84
C GLY A 80 -21.75 2.06 -8.55
N ILE A 81 -21.40 2.61 -9.71
CA ILE A 81 -22.42 3.17 -10.61
C ILE A 81 -22.95 1.98 -11.40
N GLU A 82 -24.09 1.43 -10.97
CA GLU A 82 -24.91 0.57 -11.82
C GLU A 82 -24.96 1.19 -13.23
N SER A 83 -24.76 0.35 -14.26
CA SER A 83 -24.96 0.76 -15.64
C SER A 83 -26.38 1.27 -15.80
N ARG A 84 -26.59 2.59 -15.68
CA ARG A 84 -27.82 3.29 -16.05
C ARG A 84 -27.92 3.38 -17.58
N VAL A 85 -27.79 2.25 -18.24
CA VAL A 85 -28.28 2.10 -19.60
C VAL A 85 -29.51 1.23 -19.47
N GLU A 86 -30.64 1.90 -19.22
CA GLU A 86 -31.94 1.31 -19.54
C GLU A 86 -31.88 0.88 -21.01
N LYS A 87 -32.05 -0.41 -21.25
CA LYS A 87 -32.22 -0.97 -22.60
C LYS A 87 -33.67 -0.83 -23.02
#